data_AF-E9D5Q1-F1
#
_entry.id   AF-E9D5Q1-F1
#
_cell.length_a   1.000
_cell.length_b   1.000
_cell.length_c   1.000
_cell.angle_alpha   90.00
_cell.angle_beta   90.00
_cell.angle_gamma   90.00
#
_symmetry.space_group_name_H-M   'P 1'
#
loop_
_entity.id
_entity.type
_entity.pdbx_description
1 polymer ?
#
loop_
_entity_poly.entity_id
_entity_poly.type
_entity_poly.pdbx_seq_one_letter_code
_entity_poly.pdbx_strand_id
1 'polypeptide(L)'
;MDGLTAAEQQELQKRMEKKQIKEFMGAYSMIVNRCFDDCINDFTTKSLISREEGCVNRCFDKFMKTAERVNQRFQEQGNAMMQSGQIPGR
;
A
#
# COMPACT_ATOMS: atom_id res chain seq x y z
N MET A 1 7.44 2.37 -23.22
CA MET A 1 8.87 2.01 -23.01
C MET A 1 9.66 2.05 -24.32
N ASP A 2 8.99 2.11 -25.47
CA ASP A 2 9.62 2.41 -26.75
C ASP A 2 9.94 3.91 -26.87
N GLY A 3 11.22 4.26 -26.94
CA GLY A 3 11.69 5.62 -27.22
C GLY A 3 12.73 6.19 -26.25
N LEU A 4 13.10 5.49 -25.17
CA LEU A 4 14.11 5.95 -24.22
C LEU A 4 15.50 5.42 -24.60
N THR A 5 16.50 6.29 -24.58
CA THR A 5 17.91 5.89 -24.69
C THR A 5 18.35 5.06 -23.48
N ALA A 6 19.41 4.27 -23.60
CA ALA A 6 19.91 3.43 -22.50
C ALA A 6 20.26 4.24 -21.23
N ALA A 7 20.73 5.48 -21.39
CA ALA A 7 21.00 6.39 -20.28
C ALA A 7 19.71 6.86 -19.58
N GLU A 8 18.65 7.14 -20.33
CA GLU A 8 17.35 7.54 -19.79
C GLU A 8 16.62 6.37 -19.11
N GLN A 9 16.79 5.14 -19.61
CA GLN A 9 16.27 3.93 -18.95
C GLN A 9 16.91 3.73 -17.57
N GLN A 10 18.23 3.94 -17.45
CA GLN A 10 18.94 3.85 -16.16
C GLN A 10 18.49 4.94 -15.17
N GLU A 11 18.31 6.18 -15.64
CA GLU A 11 17.82 7.27 -14.80
C GLU A 11 16.36 7.03 -14.36
N LEU A 12 15.51 6.54 -15.27
CA LEU A 12 14.13 6.17 -14.95
C LEU A 12 14.08 5.07 -13.88
N GLN A 13 14.92 4.04 -14.00
CA GLN A 13 15.01 2.96 -13.03
C GLN A 13 15.38 3.49 -11.64
N LYS A 14 16.39 4.36 -11.54
CA LYS A 14 16.79 5.00 -10.28
C LYS A 14 15.67 5.85 -9.68
N ARG A 15 14.90 6.55 -10.51
CA ARG A 15 13.73 7.32 -10.06
C ARG A 15 12.60 6.44 -9.58
N MET A 16 12.36 5.31 -10.25
CA MET A 16 11.36 4.32 -9.85
C MET A 16 11.69 3.71 -8.48
N GLU A 17 12.94 3.31 -8.26
CA GLU A 17 13.39 2.76 -6.97
C GLU A 17 13.20 3.76 -5.82
N LYS A 18 13.61 5.03 -6.02
CA LYS A 18 13.37 6.10 -5.04
C LYS A 18 11.89 6.31 -4.75
N LYS A 19 11.05 6.23 -5.79
CA LYS A 19 9.60 6.36 -5.67
C LYS A 19 9.00 5.20 -4.86
N GLN A 20 9.42 3.96 -5.11
CA GLN A 20 8.97 2.80 -4.33
C GLN A 20 9.24 2.95 -2.83
N ILE A 21 10.44 3.42 -2.45
CA ILE A 21 10.77 3.65 -1.03
C ILE A 21 9.85 4.73 -0.42
N LYS A 22 9.61 5.82 -1.15
CA LYS A 22 8.73 6.90 -0.68
C LYS A 22 7.29 6.41 -0.49
N GLU A 23 6.78 5.63 -1.44
CA GLU A 23 5.44 5.05 -1.36
C GLU A 23 5.32 4.06 -0.20
N PHE A 24 6.35 3.23 0.00
CA PHE A 24 6.42 2.32 1.14
C PHE A 24 6.37 3.06 2.49
N MET A 25 7.13 4.15 2.64
CA MET A 25 7.10 4.95 3.87
C MET A 25 5.74 5.61 4.10
N GLY A 26 5.06 6.02 3.03
CA GLY A 26 3.68 6.52 3.11
C GLY A 26 2.71 5.45 3.59
N ALA A 27 2.79 4.25 3.01
CA ALA A 27 1.96 3.12 3.43
C ALA A 27 2.23 2.73 4.89
N TYR A 28 3.49 2.70 5.31
CA TYR A 28 3.88 2.44 6.69
C TYR A 28 3.22 3.42 7.66
N SER A 29 3.32 4.73 7.40
CA SER A 29 2.68 5.75 8.24
C SER A 29 1.16 5.60 8.31
N MET A 30 0.51 5.27 7.18
CA MET A 30 -0.93 5.03 7.13
C MET A 30 -1.34 3.83 8.02
N ILE A 31 -0.59 2.73 7.95
CA ILE A 31 -0.87 1.53 8.74
C ILE A 31 -0.68 1.81 10.24
N VAL A 32 0.41 2.50 10.60
CA VAL A 32 0.69 2.87 11.99
C VAL A 32 -0.44 3.71 12.57
N ASN A 33 -0.86 4.78 11.88
CA ASN A 33 -1.95 5.64 12.35
C ASN A 33 -3.26 4.84 12.49
N ARG A 34 -3.62 4.04 11.49
CA ARG A 34 -4.84 3.25 11.53
C ARG A 34 -4.85 2.24 12.68
N CYS A 35 -3.78 1.48 12.85
CA CYS A 35 -3.71 0.49 13.91
C CYS A 35 -3.62 1.14 15.30
N PHE A 36 -3.05 2.34 15.40
CA PHE A 36 -3.11 3.12 16.63
C PHE A 36 -4.56 3.50 16.97
N ASP A 37 -5.28 4.12 16.03
CA ASP A 37 -6.66 4.57 16.23
C ASP A 37 -7.64 3.41 16.51
N ASP A 38 -7.45 2.25 15.84
CA ASP A 38 -8.33 1.10 15.96
C ASP A 38 -8.04 0.24 17.22
N CYS A 39 -6.79 0.19 17.70
CA CYS A 39 -6.37 -0.76 18.73
C CYS A 39 -5.93 -0.15 20.06
N ILE A 40 -5.44 1.09 20.08
CA ILE A 40 -4.91 1.73 21.29
C ILE A 40 -6.00 2.60 21.89
N ASN A 41 -6.64 2.12 22.94
CA ASN A 41 -7.78 2.78 23.56
C ASN A 41 -7.67 2.89 25.08
N ASP A 42 -6.63 2.32 25.68
CA ASP A 42 -6.33 2.47 27.10
C ASP A 42 -5.11 3.39 27.29
N PHE A 43 -5.34 4.55 27.91
CA PHE A 43 -4.31 5.54 28.18
C PHE A 43 -3.90 5.58 29.66
N THR A 44 -4.18 4.52 30.43
CA THR A 44 -3.79 4.42 31.85
C THR A 44 -2.31 4.06 32.04
N THR A 45 -1.66 3.48 31.04
CA THR A 45 -0.24 3.09 31.07
C THR A 45 0.53 3.69 29.89
N LYS A 46 1.86 3.85 30.06
CA LYS A 46 2.75 4.30 28.97
C LYS A 46 3.18 3.17 28.02
N SER A 47 3.01 1.92 28.45
CA SER A 47 3.30 0.72 27.67
C SER A 47 2.02 0.12 27.13
N LEU A 48 2.11 -0.54 25.98
CA LEU A 48 1.02 -1.33 25.43
C LEU A 48 0.70 -2.50 26.35
N ILE A 49 -0.60 -2.78 26.53
CA ILE A 49 -1.03 -4.01 27.21
C ILE A 49 -1.11 -5.16 26.21
N SER A 50 -1.03 -6.41 26.69
CA SER A 50 -1.04 -7.61 25.83
C SER A 50 -2.23 -7.66 24.86
N ARG A 51 -3.40 -7.13 25.25
CA ARG A 51 -4.58 -7.05 24.38
C ARG A 51 -4.35 -6.11 23.19
N GLU A 52 -3.74 -4.95 23.43
CA GLU A 52 -3.43 -3.94 22.41
C GLU A 52 -2.33 -4.45 21.47
N GLU A 53 -1.27 -5.06 22.00
CA GLU A 53 -0.22 -5.70 21.19
C GLU A 53 -0.80 -6.77 20.25
N GLY A 54 -1.68 -7.63 20.77
CA GLY A 54 -2.38 -8.64 19.97
C GLY A 54 -3.34 -8.03 18.94
N CYS A 55 -3.92 -6.85 19.22
CA CYS A 55 -4.75 -6.13 18.26
C CYS A 55 -3.90 -5.53 17.13
N VAL A 56 -2.82 -4.82 17.45
CA VAL A 56 -1.93 -4.17 16.48
C VAL A 56 -1.36 -5.18 15.48
N ASN A 57 -0.89 -6.34 15.96
CA ASN A 57 -0.40 -7.41 15.08
C ASN A 57 -1.47 -7.90 14.10
N ARG A 58 -2.70 -8.14 14.59
CA ARG A 58 -3.83 -8.55 13.74
C ARG A 58 -4.26 -7.44 12.76
N CYS A 59 -4.20 -6.18 13.20
CA CYS A 59 -4.50 -5.02 12.36
C CYS A 59 -3.53 -4.95 11.17
N PHE A 60 -2.22 -5.07 11.44
CA PHE A 60 -1.18 -5.10 10.41
C PHE A 60 -1.41 -6.24 9.41
N ASP A 61 -1.56 -7.47 9.90
CA ASP A 61 -1.78 -8.65 9.05
C ASP A 61 -3.04 -8.51 8.20
N LYS A 62 -4.13 -8.02 8.79
CA LYS A 62 -5.38 -7.78 8.09
C LYS A 62 -5.21 -6.73 7.01
N PHE A 63 -4.51 -5.64 7.27
CA PHE A 63 -4.27 -4.60 6.29
C PHE A 63 -3.47 -5.13 5.10
N MET A 64 -2.34 -5.81 5.35
CA MET A 64 -1.48 -6.33 4.28
C MET A 64 -2.22 -7.35 3.39
N LYS A 65 -2.92 -8.31 4.00
CA LYS A 65 -3.73 -9.29 3.25
C LYS A 65 -4.88 -8.64 2.48
N THR A 66 -5.49 -7.59 3.05
CA THR A 66 -6.55 -6.85 2.36
C THR A 66 -5.98 -6.06 1.19
N ALA A 67 -4.85 -5.38 1.36
CA ALA A 67 -4.17 -4.64 0.30
C ALA A 67 -3.79 -5.57 -0.87
N GLU A 68 -3.24 -6.75 -0.57
CA GLU A 68 -2.94 -7.76 -1.60
C GLU A 68 -4.20 -8.19 -2.36
N ARG A 69 -5.27 -8.53 -1.64
CA ARG A 69 -6.53 -8.96 -2.25
C ARG A 69 -7.17 -7.86 -3.11
N VAL A 70 -7.17 -6.62 -2.63
CA VAL A 70 -7.69 -5.47 -3.38
C VAL A 70 -6.85 -5.26 -4.64
N ASN A 71 -5.52 -5.35 -4.55
CA ASN A 71 -4.63 -5.23 -5.71
C ASN A 71 -4.91 -6.31 -6.76
N GLN A 72 -5.10 -7.57 -6.35
CA GLN A 72 -5.48 -8.65 -7.26
C GLN A 72 -6.80 -8.35 -7.99
N ARG A 73 -7.85 -7.95 -7.26
CA ARG A 73 -9.15 -7.62 -7.87
C ARG A 73 -9.07 -6.39 -8.77
N PHE A 74 -8.27 -5.39 -8.38
CA PHE A 74 -8.06 -4.19 -9.17
C PHE A 74 -7.40 -4.50 -10.52
N GLN A 75 -6.40 -5.39 -10.56
CA GLN A 75 -5.78 -5.83 -11.80
C GLN A 75 -6.74 -6.61 -12.69
N GLU A 76 -7.54 -7.52 -12.12
CA GLU A 76 -8.59 -8.23 -12.86
C GLU A 76 -9.59 -7.27 -13.52
N GLN A 77 -10.07 -6.28 -12.77
CA GLN A 77 -11.01 -5.28 -13.29
C GLN A 77 -10.35 -4.37 -14.33
N GLY A 78 -9.10 -3.94 -14.12
CA GLY A 78 -8.36 -3.14 -15.09
C GLY A 78 -8.19 -3.86 -16.43
N ASN A 79 -7.89 -5.17 -16.39
CA ASN A 79 -7.79 -6.01 -17.59
C ASN A 79 -9.15 -6.18 -18.28
N ALA A 80 -10.23 -6.36 -17.51
CA ALA A 80 -11.59 -6.45 -18.05
C ALA A 80 -12.03 -5.13 -18.72
N MET A 81 -11.70 -3.98 -18.13
CA MET A 81 -11.99 -2.66 -18.72
C MET A 81 -11.18 -2.41 -20.00
N MET A 82 -9.92 -2.85 -20.06
CA MET A 82 -9.13 -2.77 -21.30
C MET A 82 -9.68 -3.68 -22.41
N GLN A 83 -10.23 -4.85 -22.07
CA GLN A 83 -10.85 -5.75 -23.06
C GLN A 83 -12.23 -5.29 -23.54
N SER A 84 -13.02 -4.61 -22.68
CA SER A 84 -14.37 -4.17 -23.04
C SER A 84 -14.40 -2.86 -23.85
N GLY A 85 -13.26 -2.22 -24.10
CA GLY A 85 -13.17 -1.01 -24.93
C GLY A 85 -13.86 0.23 -24.35
N GLN A 86 -14.45 0.16 -23.17
CA GLN A 86 -15.03 1.31 -22.47
C GLN A 86 -13.98 1.92 -21.54
N ILE A 87 -13.24 2.89 -22.08
CA ILE A 87 -12.62 3.93 -21.26
C ILE A 87 -13.76 4.92 -20.93
N PRO A 88 -14.25 5.01 -19.68
CA PRO A 88 -15.18 6.06 -19.32
C PRO A 88 -14.36 7.35 -19.20
N GLY A 89 -14.27 8.11 -20.30
CA GLY A 89 -13.44 9.32 -20.31
C GLY A 89 -13.20 9.97 -21.67
N ARG A 90 -14.05 9.75 -22.68
CA ARG A 90 -14.16 10.68 -23.81
C ARG A 90 -15.61 11.01 -24.08
#